data_AF-A0A821FCX8-F1
#
_entry.id   AF-A0A821FCX8-F1
#
_cell.length_a   1.000
_cell.length_b   1.000
_cell.length_c   1.000
_cell.angle_alpha   90.00
_cell.angle_beta   90.00
_cell.angle_gamma   90.00
#
_symmetry.space_group_name_H-M   'P 1'
#
loop_
_entity.id
_entity.type
_entity.pdbx_description
1 polymer ?
#
loop_
_entity_poly.entity_id
_entity_poly.type
_entity_poly.pdbx_seq_one_letter_code
_entity_poly.pdbx_strand_id
1 'polypeptide(L)' 'NGTFAAQTTYSTGSGPIEVTAADLNGDGKCDIIVANYASNNVGVLLNIGSGTFAAQVTY' A
#
# COMPACT_ATOMS: atom_id res chain seq x y z
N ASN A 1 24.39 -5.58 3.85
CA ASN A 1 24.97 -5.57 2.49
C ASN A 1 24.15 -4.75 1.48
N GLY A 2 23.15 -3.95 1.89
CA GLY A 2 22.55 -2.90 1.05
C GLY A 2 21.76 -3.40 -0.18
N THR A 3 21.37 -4.68 -0.19
CA THR A 3 20.64 -5.27 -1.31
C THR A 3 19.13 -5.07 -1.15
N PHE A 4 18.45 -4.71 -2.22
CA PHE A 4 16.99 -4.68 -2.27
C PHE A 4 16.43 -6.09 -2.58
N ALA A 5 15.25 -6.38 -2.03
CA ALA A 5 14.50 -7.57 -2.41
C ALA A 5 14.00 -7.46 -3.86
N ALA A 6 13.59 -8.58 -4.44
CA ALA A 6 12.91 -8.58 -5.73
C ALA A 6 11.62 -7.75 -5.66
N GLN A 7 11.26 -7.10 -6.77
CA GLN A 7 10.02 -6.36 -6.87
C GLN A 7 8.82 -7.28 -6.62
N THR A 8 7.85 -6.79 -5.85
CA THR A 8 6.51 -7.37 -5.72
C THR A 8 5.50 -6.37 -6.22
N THR A 9 4.51 -6.84 -6.99
CA THR A 9 3.44 -5.98 -7.54
C THR A 9 2.16 -6.20 -6.76
N TYR A 10 1.48 -5.11 -6.41
CA TYR A 10 0.18 -5.12 -5.76
C TYR A 10 -0.83 -4.39 -6.62
N SER A 11 -1.97 -5.03 -6.88
CA SER A 11 -3.08 -4.38 -7.59
C SER A 11 -3.69 -3.26 -6.72
N THR A 12 -4.04 -2.16 -7.36
CA THR A 12 -4.70 -0.99 -6.75
C THR A 12 -5.93 -0.59 -7.57
N GLY A 13 -6.49 0.60 -7.30
CA GLY A 13 -7.58 1.15 -8.10
C GLY A 13 -7.08 1.72 -9.44
N SER A 14 -7.99 2.31 -10.20
CA SER A 14 -7.69 2.93 -11.49
C SER A 14 -7.17 4.35 -11.33
N GLY A 15 -6.17 4.70 -12.14
CA GLY A 15 -5.55 6.02 -12.15
C GLY A 15 -5.00 6.45 -10.79
N PRO A 16 -4.10 5.67 -10.16
CA PRO A 16 -3.42 6.09 -8.95
C PRO A 16 -2.57 7.34 -9.24
N ILE A 17 -2.72 8.38 -8.42
CA ILE A 17 -1.99 9.65 -8.58
C ILE A 17 -1.00 9.92 -7.44
N GLU A 18 -1.19 9.26 -6.30
CA GLU A 18 -0.36 9.45 -5.11
C GLU A 18 -0.25 8.15 -4.32
N VAL A 19 0.92 7.95 -3.69
CA VAL A 19 1.18 6.87 -2.74
C VAL A 19 1.91 7.45 -1.53
N THR A 20 1.50 7.03 -0.33
CA THR A 20 2.21 7.34 0.91
C THR A 20 2.27 6.11 1.81
N ALA A 21 3.18 6.15 2.78
CA ALA A 21 3.37 5.08 3.75
C ALA A 21 3.24 5.62 5.18
N ALA A 22 2.34 5.03 5.96
CA ALA A 22 2.08 5.38 7.34
C ALA A 22 1.51 4.17 8.09
N ASP A 23 1.78 4.07 9.38
CA ASP A 23 1.15 3.06 10.24
C ASP A 23 -0.30 3.51 10.56
N LEU A 24 -1.28 2.90 9.89
CA LEU A 24 -2.70 3.24 10.06
C LEU A 24 -3.38 2.39 11.13
N ASN A 25 -2.88 1.19 11.40
CA ASN A 25 -3.51 0.23 12.31
C ASN A 25 -2.84 0.16 13.69
N GLY A 26 -1.73 0.88 13.90
CA GLY A 26 -1.01 0.99 15.15
C GLY A 26 -0.15 -0.22 15.49
N ASP A 27 0.22 -1.04 14.50
CA ASP A 27 1.02 -2.25 14.72
C ASP A 27 2.55 -2.02 14.63
N GLY A 28 2.96 -0.76 14.40
CA GLY A 28 4.36 -0.37 14.28
C GLY A 28 4.95 -0.64 12.89
N LYS A 29 4.15 -1.04 11.90
CA LYS A 29 4.57 -1.24 10.51
C LYS A 29 3.85 -0.23 9.62
N CYS A 30 4.60 0.43 8.74
CA CYS A 30 3.97 1.29 7.75
C CYS A 30 3.14 0.47 6.76
N ASP A 31 1.89 0.87 6.60
CA ASP A 31 0.96 0.44 5.57
C ASP A 31 1.16 1.27 4.30
N ILE A 32 0.52 0.87 3.19
CA ILE A 32 0.49 1.66 1.95
C ILE A 32 -0.90 2.26 1.76
N ILE A 33 -0.93 3.56 1.48
CA ILE A 33 -2.15 4.31 1.16
C ILE A 33 -2.02 4.84 -0.28
N VAL A 34 -3.05 4.63 -1.08
CA VAL A 34 -3.07 4.99 -2.50
C VAL A 34 -4.30 5.83 -2.81
N ALA A 35 -4.10 7.01 -3.40
CA ALA A 35 -5.18 7.83 -3.93
C ALA A 35 -5.47 7.44 -5.39
N ASN A 36 -6.62 6.80 -5.64
CA ASN A 36 -7.01 6.33 -6.97
C ASN A 36 -7.97 7.33 -7.61
N TYR A 37 -7.43 8.30 -8.37
CA TYR A 37 -8.22 9.39 -8.96
C TYR A 37 -9.33 8.89 -9.88
N ALA A 38 -9.04 7.95 -10.79
CA ALA A 38 -10.04 7.48 -11.74
C ALA A 38 -11.09 6.55 -11.10
N SER A 39 -10.73 5.83 -10.03
CA SER A 39 -11.68 5.05 -9.22
C SER A 39 -12.47 5.86 -8.20
N ASN A 40 -12.10 7.13 -7.97
CA ASN A 40 -12.70 8.00 -6.97
C ASN A 40 -12.74 7.37 -5.56
N ASN A 41 -11.65 6.74 -5.14
CA ASN A 41 -11.52 6.13 -3.82
C ASN A 41 -10.09 6.22 -3.28
N VAL A 42 -9.95 6.00 -1.97
CA VAL A 42 -8.67 5.75 -1.32
C VAL A 42 -8.55 4.26 -1.06
N GLY A 43 -7.41 3.68 -1.38
CA GLY A 43 -7.14 2.29 -1.06
C GLY A 43 -6.02 2.13 -0.04
N VAL A 44 -6.20 1.22 0.90
CA VAL A 44 -5.24 0.88 1.95
C VAL A 44 -4.80 -0.57 1.77
N LEU A 45 -3.49 -0.80 1.75
CA LEU A 45 -2.88 -2.12 1.78
C LEU A 45 -2.13 -2.25 3.09
N LEU A 46 -2.65 -3.09 3.99
CA LEU A 46 -2.05 -3.29 5.31
C LEU A 46 -0.78 -4.11 5.23
N ASN A 47 0.25 -3.71 5.97
CA ASN A 47 1.50 -4.46 6.06
C ASN A 47 1.35 -5.65 7.01
N ILE A 48 1.35 -6.85 6.46
CA ILE A 48 1.22 -8.10 7.24
C ILE A 48 2.58 -8.64 7.71
N GLY A 49 3.67 -7.91 7.48
CA GLY A 49 5.01 -8.23 7.93
C GLY A 49 6.02 -8.39 6.79
N SER A 50 7.29 -8.11 7.07
CA SER A 50 8.41 -8.33 6.15
C SER A 50 8.25 -7.70 4.75
N GLY A 51 7.52 -6.59 4.65
CA GLY A 51 7.23 -5.93 3.37
C GLY A 51 6.20 -6.64 2.50
N THR A 52 5.43 -7.56 3.08
CA THR A 52 4.27 -8.19 2.44
C THR A 52 3.01 -7.41 2.80
N PHE A 53 2.17 -7.12 1.82
CA PHE A 53 0.94 -6.35 2.02
C PHE A 53 -0.30 -7.19 1.71
N ALA A 54 -1.37 -6.96 2.46
CA ALA A 54 -2.68 -7.54 2.18
C ALA A 54 -3.30 -6.94 0.90
N ALA A 55 -4.35 -7.58 0.40
CA ALA A 55 -5.16 -7.02 -0.68
C ALA A 55 -5.72 -5.65 -0.27
N GLN A 56 -5.85 -4.77 -1.25
CA GLN A 56 -6.35 -3.41 -1.02
C GLN A 56 -7.79 -3.44 -0.51
N VAL A 57 -8.04 -2.69 0.57
CA VAL A 57 -9.39 -2.29 1.02
C VAL A 57 -9.62 -0.85 0.55
N THR A 58 -10.81 -0.56 0.01
CA THR A 58 -11.14 0.76 -0.54
C THR A 58 -12.15 1.51 0.33
N TYR A 59 -12.02 2.84 0.37
CA TYR A 59 -12.82 3.79 1.13
C TYR A 59 -13.22 4.97 0.25
#